data_AF-A0A177WRS9-F1
#
_entry.id   AF-A0A177WRS9-F1
#
_cell.length_a   1.000
_cell.length_b   1.000
_cell.length_c   1.000
_cell.angle_alpha   90.00
_cell.angle_beta   90.00
_cell.angle_gamma   90.00
#
_symmetry.space_group_name_H-M   'P 1'
#
loop_
_entity.id
_entity.type
_entity.pdbx_description
1 polymer ?
#
loop_
_entity_poly.entity_id
_entity_poly.type
_entity_poly.pdbx_seq_one_letter_code
_entity_poly.pdbx_strand_id
1 'polypeptide(L)'
;MKQAVIFVISLLAAMSSAIVVSTSESPAPTFEPSPSTSTSGSTSGSHPPSAPALLFRPHSDTRVASLFSRYDIFLKQYNSKVAECEVLKQDCEDLDSIVRIQTLTHTLTLDKCTRDKGSSKKMRLKATSNCMKENLKKAKDVYLQSLAKKIHICGEVSRLKARMNEVEAKVQNLLFNDQQ
;
A
#
# COMPACT_ATOMS: atom_id res chain seq x y z
N MET A 1 -20.09 4.51 27.86
CA MET A 1 -18.71 4.77 27.36
C MET A 1 -18.10 3.66 26.52
N LYS A 2 -18.44 2.37 26.69
CA LYS A 2 -17.89 1.28 25.85
C LYS A 2 -18.30 1.34 24.37
N GLN A 3 -19.48 1.88 24.07
CA GLN A 3 -20.03 1.95 22.71
C GLN A 3 -19.40 3.06 21.84
N ALA A 4 -18.94 4.16 22.45
CA ALA A 4 -18.33 5.27 21.73
C ALA A 4 -16.92 4.90 21.20
N VAL A 5 -16.17 4.08 21.94
CA VAL A 5 -14.82 3.64 21.55
C VAL A 5 -14.86 2.72 20.33
N ILE A 6 -15.85 1.82 20.26
CA ILE A 6 -16.06 0.95 19.11
C ILE A 6 -16.45 1.76 17.87
N PHE A 7 -17.27 2.81 18.07
CA PHE A 7 -17.71 3.69 16.98
C PHE A 7 -16.56 4.50 16.37
N VAL A 8 -15.64 5.00 17.20
CA VAL A 8 -14.44 5.75 16.76
C VAL A 8 -13.50 4.88 15.93
N ILE A 9 -13.24 3.64 16.37
CA ILE A 9 -12.36 2.71 15.64
C ILE A 9 -12.99 2.33 14.30
N SER A 10 -14.31 2.15 14.27
CA SER A 10 -15.06 1.86 13.05
C SER A 10 -15.07 3.03 12.07
N LEU A 11 -15.15 4.27 12.58
CA LEU A 11 -15.14 5.50 11.77
C LEU A 11 -13.76 5.76 11.13
N LEU A 12 -12.67 5.50 11.87
CA LEU A 12 -11.29 5.61 11.36
C LEU A 12 -10.98 4.56 10.27
N ALA A 13 -11.55 3.35 10.39
CA ALA A 13 -11.46 2.32 9.37
C ALA A 13 -12.24 2.72 8.10
N ALA A 14 -13.44 3.31 8.24
CA ALA A 14 -14.27 3.72 7.10
C ALA A 14 -13.67 4.88 6.28
N MET A 15 -13.03 5.86 6.93
CA MET A 15 -12.37 6.97 6.23
C MET A 15 -11.10 6.54 5.48
N SER A 16 -10.44 5.45 5.91
CA SER A 16 -9.29 4.88 5.21
C SER A 16 -9.70 4.20 3.88
N SER A 17 -10.97 3.82 3.73
CA SER A 17 -11.51 3.19 2.51
C SER A 17 -11.94 4.21 1.44
N ALA A 18 -12.11 5.49 1.80
CA ALA A 18 -12.65 6.52 0.90
C ALA A 18 -11.58 7.27 0.09
N ILE A 19 -10.29 7.06 0.36
CA ILE A 19 -9.19 7.79 -0.31
C ILE A 19 -8.81 7.13 -1.66
N VAL A 20 -9.37 5.96 -2.01
CA VAL A 20 -9.01 5.22 -3.24
C VAL A 20 -10.05 5.35 -4.36
N VAL A 21 -11.11 6.16 -4.23
CA VAL A 21 -12.05 6.39 -5.34
C VAL A 21 -12.48 7.86 -5.40
N SER A 22 -11.76 8.66 -6.17
CA SER A 22 -12.31 9.85 -6.87
C SER A 22 -11.37 10.29 -7.98
N THR A 23 -11.20 9.40 -8.97
CA THR A 23 -10.95 9.80 -10.36
C THR A 23 -12.16 9.35 -11.17
N SER A 24 -13.16 10.20 -11.33
CA SER A 24 -13.91 10.35 -12.59
C SER A 24 -14.97 11.45 -12.48
N GLU A 25 -14.97 12.31 -13.50
CA GLU A 25 -16.11 13.03 -14.06
C GLU A 25 -16.96 13.97 -13.18
N SER A 26 -16.64 15.26 -13.35
CA SER A 26 -17.62 16.33 -13.58
C SER A 26 -18.81 15.85 -14.43
N PRO A 27 -20.04 16.19 -14.04
CA PRO A 27 -20.66 17.32 -14.73
C PRO A 27 -21.22 18.36 -13.76
N ALA A 28 -20.99 19.63 -14.10
CA ALA A 28 -21.56 20.78 -13.43
C ALA A 28 -23.10 20.76 -13.44
N PRO A 29 -23.78 21.07 -12.33
CA PRO A 29 -25.16 21.52 -12.36
C PRO A 29 -25.19 23.05 -12.50
N THR A 30 -25.66 23.49 -13.66
CA THR A 30 -26.09 24.86 -13.96
C THR A 30 -27.19 25.26 -12.98
N PHE A 31 -26.99 26.32 -12.20
CA PHE A 31 -28.05 26.96 -11.43
C PHE A 31 -28.42 28.29 -12.08
N GLU A 32 -29.64 28.38 -12.61
CA GLU A 32 -30.31 29.65 -12.93
C GLU A 32 -30.52 30.49 -11.66
N PRO A 33 -30.47 31.83 -11.74
CA PRO A 33 -30.78 32.70 -10.62
C PRO A 33 -32.21 33.23 -10.69
N SER A 34 -32.89 33.32 -9.55
CA SER A 34 -34.01 34.25 -9.35
C SER A 34 -34.22 34.60 -7.86
N PRO A 35 -34.80 35.77 -7.56
CA PRO A 35 -34.22 36.70 -6.58
C PRO A 35 -35.10 37.00 -5.35
N SER A 36 -34.48 37.71 -4.39
CA SER A 36 -35.07 38.46 -3.26
C SER A 36 -35.48 37.57 -2.07
N THR A 37 -35.08 37.85 -0.83
CA THR A 37 -35.43 39.06 -0.08
C THR A 37 -34.38 39.42 0.97
N SER A 38 -34.12 40.72 1.05
CA SER A 38 -33.35 41.46 2.06
C SER A 38 -33.71 41.17 3.52
N THR A 39 -32.72 41.06 4.41
CA THR A 39 -32.72 41.77 5.70
C THR A 39 -31.28 42.07 6.15
N SER A 40 -31.12 43.31 6.59
CA SER A 40 -29.97 44.06 7.09
C SER A 40 -29.31 43.54 8.38
N GLY A 41 -28.01 43.84 8.56
CA GLY A 41 -27.42 44.06 9.88
C GLY A 41 -25.99 43.53 10.09
N SER A 42 -25.01 44.43 10.07
CA SER A 42 -23.58 44.21 10.34
C SER A 42 -23.24 43.62 11.71
N THR A 43 -22.22 42.75 11.77
CA THR A 43 -21.06 42.93 12.67
C THR A 43 -19.84 42.15 12.19
N SER A 44 -18.70 42.83 12.26
CA SER A 44 -17.33 42.38 11.95
C SER A 44 -16.92 41.12 12.71
N GLY A 45 -16.17 40.24 12.06
CA GLY A 45 -15.56 39.07 12.70
C GLY A 45 -14.97 38.10 11.69
N SER A 46 -13.77 38.41 11.20
CA SER A 46 -12.92 37.49 10.44
C SER A 46 -12.60 36.25 11.28
N HIS A 47 -13.41 35.20 11.14
CA HIS A 47 -13.04 33.87 11.62
C HIS A 47 -12.26 33.14 10.52
N PRO A 48 -11.01 32.70 10.77
CA PRO A 48 -10.38 31.72 9.88
C PRO A 48 -11.23 30.44 9.89
N PRO A 49 -11.19 29.63 8.82
CA PRO A 49 -11.98 28.41 8.76
C PRO A 49 -11.66 27.57 9.98
N SER A 50 -12.68 27.28 10.77
CA SER A 50 -12.62 26.50 12.00
C SER A 50 -11.75 25.28 11.74
N ALA A 51 -10.57 25.25 12.37
CA ALA A 51 -9.74 24.06 12.37
C ALA A 51 -10.61 22.87 12.75
N PRO A 52 -10.53 21.73 12.05
CA PRO A 52 -11.39 20.59 12.32
C PRO A 52 -11.32 20.29 13.82
N ALA A 53 -12.49 20.33 14.47
CA ALA A 53 -12.60 20.15 15.90
C ALA A 53 -11.84 18.89 16.28
N LEU A 54 -10.84 19.03 17.16
CA LEU A 54 -10.09 17.90 17.66
C LEU A 54 -11.09 16.96 18.34
N LEU A 55 -11.38 15.83 17.67
CA LEU A 55 -12.35 14.84 18.14
C LEU A 55 -11.96 14.25 19.50
N PHE A 56 -10.70 14.43 19.91
CA PHE A 56 -10.17 14.05 21.20
C PHE A 56 -9.61 15.26 21.92
N ARG A 57 -10.05 15.44 23.16
CA ARG A 57 -9.44 16.38 24.10
C ARG A 57 -7.98 15.93 24.31
N PRO A 58 -6.98 16.83 24.18
CA PRO A 58 -5.60 16.45 24.42
C PRO A 58 -5.48 15.87 25.84
N HIS A 59 -5.01 14.62 25.94
CA HIS A 59 -4.68 14.03 27.23
C HIS A 59 -3.51 14.82 27.84
N SER A 60 -3.69 15.33 29.05
CA SER A 60 -2.65 16.03 29.81
C SER A 60 -1.52 15.10 30.28
N ASP A 61 -1.72 13.78 30.16
CA ASP A 61 -0.68 12.81 30.45
C ASP A 61 0.32 12.71 29.28
N THR A 62 1.50 13.28 29.52
CA THR A 62 2.66 13.23 28.63
C THR A 62 3.04 11.81 28.21
N ARG A 63 2.77 10.78 29.03
CA ARG A 63 3.07 9.37 28.71
C ARG A 63 2.14 8.85 27.62
N VAL A 64 0.84 9.07 27.76
CA VAL A 64 -0.17 8.67 26.78
C VAL A 64 0.04 9.42 25.45
N ALA A 65 0.32 10.73 25.51
CA ALA A 65 0.64 11.52 24.31
C ALA A 65 1.88 10.98 23.56
N SER A 66 2.92 10.57 24.28
CA SER A 66 4.13 9.97 23.68
C SER A 66 3.86 8.64 22.97
N LEU A 67 2.95 7.82 23.52
CA LEU A 67 2.56 6.55 22.91
C LEU A 67 1.73 6.76 21.64
N PHE A 68 0.78 7.69 21.66
CA PHE A 68 0.01 8.04 20.45
C PHE A 68 0.90 8.59 19.34
N SER A 69 1.87 9.46 19.67
CA SER A 69 2.85 9.96 18.70
C SER A 69 3.67 8.81 18.10
N ARG A 70 4.11 7.86 18.95
CA ARG A 70 4.86 6.68 18.49
C ARG A 70 4.01 5.76 17.60
N TYR A 71 2.74 5.58 17.94
CA TYR A 71 1.79 4.83 17.13
C TYR A 71 1.60 5.47 15.76
N ASP A 72 1.38 6.79 15.69
CA ASP A 72 1.21 7.52 14.42
C ASP A 72 2.44 7.39 13.50
N ILE A 73 3.66 7.46 14.07
CA ILE A 73 4.90 7.22 13.32
C ILE A 73 4.91 5.81 12.71
N PHE A 74 4.59 4.79 13.51
CA PHE A 74 4.56 3.41 13.01
C PHE A 74 3.45 3.20 11.98
N LEU A 75 2.28 3.81 12.16
CA LEU A 75 1.17 3.74 11.23
C LEU A 75 1.53 4.33 9.86
N LYS A 76 2.18 5.50 9.84
CA LYS A 76 2.68 6.13 8.60
C LYS A 76 3.69 5.24 7.89
N GLN A 77 4.66 4.70 8.63
CA GLN A 77 5.66 3.77 8.07
C GLN A 77 5.01 2.49 7.55
N TYR A 78 4.05 1.93 8.30
CA TYR A 78 3.31 0.73 7.91
C TYR A 78 2.57 0.93 6.60
N ASN A 79 1.76 2.00 6.48
CA ASN A 79 0.99 2.30 5.27
C ASN A 79 1.91 2.47 4.04
N SER A 80 3.02 3.18 4.21
CA SER A 80 4.01 3.34 3.13
C SER A 80 4.62 2.00 2.70
N LYS A 81 5.01 1.14 3.67
CA LYS A 81 5.62 -0.16 3.38
C LYS A 81 4.63 -1.19 2.83
N VAL A 82 3.36 -1.11 3.22
CA VAL A 82 2.29 -1.94 2.64
C VAL A 82 2.14 -1.65 1.15
N ALA A 83 2.06 -0.38 0.77
CA ALA A 83 1.98 0.01 -0.62
C ALA A 83 3.20 -0.48 -1.43
N GLU A 84 4.42 -0.33 -0.88
CA GLU A 84 5.64 -0.85 -1.51
C GLU A 84 5.62 -2.39 -1.66
N CYS A 85 5.14 -3.11 -0.63
CA CYS A 85 5.03 -4.57 -0.65
C CYS A 85 4.03 -5.07 -1.71
N GLU A 86 2.88 -4.41 -1.89
CA GLU A 86 1.89 -4.81 -2.90
C GLU A 86 2.41 -4.60 -4.33
N VAL A 87 3.10 -3.48 -4.59
CA VAL A 87 3.76 -3.26 -5.89
C VAL A 87 4.78 -4.36 -6.17
N LEU A 88 5.66 -4.65 -5.21
CA LEU A 88 6.66 -5.71 -5.36
C LEU A 88 6.04 -7.10 -5.52
N LYS A 89 4.87 -7.34 -4.93
CA LYS A 89 4.14 -8.59 -5.10
C LYS A 89 3.70 -8.77 -6.55
N GLN A 90 3.08 -7.74 -7.15
CA GLN A 90 2.68 -7.75 -8.55
C GLN A 90 3.89 -7.89 -9.49
N ASP A 91 4.94 -7.09 -9.28
CA ASP A 91 6.17 -7.15 -10.08
C ASP A 91 6.79 -8.56 -10.07
N CYS A 92 6.80 -9.23 -8.91
CA CYS A 92 7.30 -10.60 -8.81
C CYS A 92 6.41 -11.60 -9.56
N GLU A 93 5.09 -11.42 -9.59
CA GLU A 93 4.17 -12.30 -10.32
C GLU A 93 4.38 -12.17 -11.84
N ASP A 94 4.54 -10.94 -12.33
CA ASP A 94 4.82 -10.66 -13.74
C ASP A 94 6.18 -11.22 -14.17
N LEU A 95 7.22 -11.03 -13.34
CA LEU A 95 8.56 -11.57 -13.60
C LEU A 95 8.57 -13.12 -13.54
N ASP A 96 7.84 -13.74 -12.62
CA ASP A 96 7.71 -15.21 -12.57
C ASP A 96 7.09 -15.74 -13.86
N SER A 97 6.03 -15.08 -14.36
CA SER A 97 5.39 -15.42 -15.64
C SER A 97 6.39 -15.36 -16.80
N ILE A 98 7.17 -14.29 -16.90
CA ILE A 98 8.21 -14.13 -17.94
C ILE A 98 9.26 -15.25 -17.84
N VAL A 99 9.78 -15.53 -16.64
CA VAL A 99 10.79 -16.57 -16.41
C VAL A 99 10.25 -17.95 -16.80
N ARG A 100 8.99 -18.25 -16.49
CA ARG A 100 8.34 -19.51 -16.86
C ARG A 100 8.19 -19.65 -18.38
N ILE A 101 7.70 -18.61 -19.05
CA ILE A 101 7.53 -18.60 -20.52
C ILE A 101 8.87 -18.79 -21.22
N GLN A 102 9.91 -18.07 -20.77
CA GLN A 102 11.25 -18.20 -21.33
C GLN A 102 11.84 -19.59 -21.06
N THR A 103 11.64 -20.14 -19.87
CA THR A 103 12.07 -21.51 -19.51
C THR A 103 11.41 -22.55 -20.42
N LEU A 104 10.10 -22.43 -20.64
CA LEU A 104 9.36 -23.32 -21.53
C LEU A 104 9.87 -23.22 -22.97
N THR A 105 10.03 -21.99 -23.48
CA THR A 105 10.51 -21.73 -24.83
C THR A 105 11.92 -22.29 -25.06
N HIS A 106 12.82 -22.09 -24.09
CA HIS A 106 14.16 -22.64 -24.12
C HIS A 106 14.13 -24.19 -24.14
N THR A 107 13.31 -24.79 -23.28
CA THR A 107 13.16 -26.26 -23.20
C THR A 107 12.63 -26.85 -24.50
N LEU A 108 11.60 -26.26 -25.09
CA LEU A 108 11.06 -26.69 -26.38
C LEU A 108 12.05 -26.53 -27.53
N THR A 109 12.87 -25.46 -27.50
CA THR A 109 13.91 -25.23 -28.52
C THR A 109 15.04 -26.25 -28.39
N LEU A 110 15.45 -26.55 -27.16
CA LEU A 110 16.47 -27.57 -26.89
C LEU A 110 16.00 -28.96 -27.34
N ASP A 111 14.76 -29.33 -27.03
CA ASP A 111 14.16 -30.60 -27.46
C ASP A 111 14.01 -30.70 -28.99
N LYS A 112 13.66 -29.61 -29.68
CA LYS A 112 13.71 -29.58 -31.16
C LYS A 112 15.14 -29.77 -31.67
N CYS A 113 16.13 -29.15 -31.03
CA CYS A 113 17.53 -29.26 -31.41
C CYS A 113 18.08 -30.69 -31.26
N THR A 114 17.64 -31.43 -30.23
CA THR A 114 18.09 -32.81 -30.00
C THR A 114 17.48 -33.79 -31.00
N ARG A 115 16.21 -33.58 -31.39
CA ARG A 115 15.49 -34.42 -32.36
C ARG A 115 15.90 -34.17 -33.82
N ASP A 116 16.36 -32.97 -34.16
CA ASP A 116 16.72 -32.62 -35.53
C ASP A 116 18.03 -33.32 -35.97
N LYS A 117 17.97 -34.02 -37.12
CA LYS A 117 19.10 -34.71 -37.74
C LYS A 117 19.85 -33.86 -38.76
N GLY A 118 19.25 -32.75 -39.22
CA GLY A 118 19.85 -31.86 -40.22
C GLY A 118 20.93 -30.95 -39.62
N SER A 119 22.19 -31.11 -40.07
CA SER A 119 23.36 -30.38 -39.56
C SER A 119 23.17 -28.85 -39.46
N SER A 120 22.74 -28.20 -40.54
CA SER A 120 22.57 -26.74 -40.58
C SER A 120 21.45 -26.24 -39.67
N LYS A 121 20.28 -26.90 -39.70
CA LYS A 121 19.13 -26.54 -38.86
C LYS A 121 19.41 -26.78 -37.38
N LYS A 122 20.07 -27.89 -37.06
CA LYS A 122 20.55 -28.22 -35.71
C LYS A 122 21.53 -27.16 -35.19
N MET A 123 22.48 -26.70 -36.01
CA MET A 123 23.42 -25.65 -35.62
C MET A 123 22.71 -24.33 -35.29
N ARG A 124 21.72 -23.93 -36.11
CA ARG A 124 20.88 -22.75 -35.85
C ARG A 124 20.10 -22.89 -34.54
N LEU A 125 19.42 -24.02 -34.33
CA LEU A 125 18.66 -24.27 -33.10
C LEU A 125 19.55 -24.26 -31.85
N LYS A 126 20.78 -24.79 -31.94
CA LYS A 126 21.75 -24.75 -30.85
C LYS A 126 22.18 -23.32 -30.52
N ALA A 127 22.44 -22.50 -31.53
CA ALA A 127 22.76 -21.08 -31.34
C ALA A 127 21.59 -20.33 -30.67
N THR A 128 20.35 -20.57 -31.12
CA THR A 128 19.15 -20.00 -30.51
C THR A 128 18.98 -20.44 -29.05
N SER A 129 19.14 -21.72 -28.76
CA SER A 129 19.06 -22.24 -27.38
C SER A 129 20.12 -21.60 -26.47
N ASN A 130 21.35 -21.45 -26.93
CA ASN A 130 22.41 -20.77 -26.16
C ASN A 130 22.05 -19.30 -25.87
N CYS A 131 21.54 -18.57 -26.87
CA CYS A 131 21.08 -17.19 -26.68
C CYS A 131 19.92 -17.11 -25.66
N MET A 132 18.93 -17.99 -25.79
CA MET A 132 17.80 -18.07 -24.85
C MET A 132 18.27 -18.42 -23.43
N LYS A 133 19.27 -19.29 -23.28
CA LYS A 133 19.84 -19.65 -21.97
C LYS A 133 20.42 -18.43 -21.25
N GLU A 134 21.19 -17.60 -21.95
CA GLU A 134 21.76 -16.38 -21.37
C GLU A 134 20.68 -15.35 -21.02
N ASN A 135 19.66 -15.18 -21.86
CA ASN A 135 18.53 -14.31 -21.56
C ASN A 135 17.72 -14.80 -20.36
N LEU A 136 17.48 -16.11 -20.28
CA LEU A 136 16.79 -16.74 -19.15
C LEU A 136 17.58 -16.55 -17.84
N LYS A 137 18.91 -16.63 -17.89
CA LYS A 137 19.76 -16.36 -16.73
C LYS A 137 19.55 -14.93 -16.22
N LYS A 138 19.63 -13.94 -17.12
CA LYS A 138 19.40 -12.52 -16.77
C LYS A 138 17.99 -12.29 -16.20
N ALA A 139 16.97 -12.87 -16.80
CA ALA A 139 15.59 -12.75 -16.31
C ALA A 139 15.43 -13.37 -14.91
N LYS A 140 16.04 -14.54 -14.67
CA LYS A 140 16.06 -15.18 -13.34
C LYS A 140 16.78 -14.33 -12.30
N ASP A 141 17.92 -13.74 -12.65
CA ASP A 141 18.67 -12.89 -11.72
C ASP A 141 17.83 -11.67 -11.28
N VAL A 142 17.15 -11.02 -12.23
CA VAL A 142 16.23 -9.89 -11.95
C VAL A 142 15.05 -10.34 -11.08
N TYR A 143 14.44 -11.49 -11.40
CA TYR A 143 13.36 -12.06 -10.59
C TYR A 143 13.79 -12.34 -9.15
N LEU A 144 14.96 -12.96 -8.95
CA LEU A 144 15.48 -13.27 -7.62
C LEU A 144 15.80 -12.01 -6.82
N GLN A 145 16.34 -10.97 -7.47
CA GLN A 145 16.58 -9.69 -6.82
C GLN A 145 15.27 -9.02 -6.38
N SER A 146 14.24 -9.02 -7.24
CA SER A 146 12.92 -8.49 -6.91
C SER A 146 12.26 -9.28 -5.77
N LEU A 147 12.35 -10.61 -5.82
CA LEU A 147 11.82 -11.49 -4.78
C LEU A 147 12.50 -11.26 -3.42
N ALA A 148 13.82 -11.09 -3.39
CA ALA A 148 14.55 -10.78 -2.17
C ALA A 148 14.08 -9.43 -1.58
N LYS A 149 13.90 -8.41 -2.44
CA LYS A 149 13.37 -7.11 -2.02
C LYS A 149 11.95 -7.24 -1.48
N LYS A 150 11.06 -7.98 -2.16
CA LYS A 150 9.70 -8.27 -1.70
C LYS A 150 9.70 -8.90 -0.31
N ILE A 151 10.47 -9.96 -0.11
CA ILE A 151 10.56 -10.66 1.19
C ILE A 151 11.01 -9.69 2.28
N HIS A 152 12.03 -8.88 2.01
CA HIS A 152 12.53 -7.90 2.98
C HIS A 152 11.46 -6.86 3.36
N ILE A 153 10.89 -6.18 2.36
CA ILE A 153 9.91 -5.09 2.57
C ILE A 153 8.63 -5.61 3.23
N CYS A 154 8.08 -6.73 2.74
CA CYS A 154 6.89 -7.32 3.33
C CYS A 154 7.16 -7.86 4.76
N GLY A 155 8.40 -8.29 5.05
CA GLY A 155 8.83 -8.60 6.41
C GLY A 155 8.86 -7.36 7.32
N GLU A 156 9.29 -6.21 6.81
CA GLU A 156 9.21 -4.94 7.56
C GLU A 156 7.77 -4.55 7.89
N VAL A 157 6.82 -4.78 6.96
CA VAL A 157 5.38 -4.58 7.20
C VAL A 157 4.91 -5.39 8.40
N SER A 158 5.24 -6.69 8.44
CA SER A 158 4.87 -7.56 9.57
C SER A 158 5.48 -7.05 10.89
N ARG A 159 6.74 -6.61 10.86
CA ARG A 159 7.41 -6.05 12.05
C ARG A 159 6.76 -4.75 12.52
N LEU A 160 6.39 -3.86 11.60
CA LEU A 160 5.73 -2.60 11.93
C LEU A 160 4.33 -2.85 12.52
N LYS A 161 3.57 -3.78 11.95
CA LYS A 161 2.27 -4.20 12.50
C LYS A 161 2.40 -4.71 13.94
N ALA A 162 3.41 -5.55 14.21
CA ALA A 162 3.67 -6.04 15.57
C ALA A 162 3.98 -4.90 16.55
N ARG A 163 4.80 -3.92 16.13
CA ARG A 163 5.13 -2.75 16.96
C ARG A 163 3.93 -1.84 17.22
N MET A 164 3.05 -1.66 16.23
CA MET A 164 1.80 -0.92 16.40
C MET A 164 0.91 -1.60 17.43
N ASN A 165 0.71 -2.92 17.31
CA ASN A 165 -0.09 -3.70 18.25
C ASN A 165 0.48 -3.63 19.69
N GLU A 166 1.81 -3.62 19.84
CA GLU A 166 2.46 -3.47 21.14
C GLU A 166 2.17 -2.10 21.77
N VAL A 167 2.22 -1.02 20.96
CA VAL A 167 1.91 0.33 21.44
C VAL A 167 0.42 0.44 21.79
N GLU A 168 -0.46 -0.12 20.96
CA GLU A 168 -1.89 -0.17 21.23
C GLU A 168 -2.20 -0.89 22.55
N ALA A 169 -1.58 -2.05 22.80
CA ALA A 169 -1.73 -2.78 24.06
C ALA A 169 -1.25 -1.96 25.27
N LYS A 170 -0.15 -1.20 25.14
CA LYS A 170 0.34 -0.31 26.21
C LYS A 170 -0.63 0.83 26.49
N VAL A 171 -1.20 1.44 25.45
CA VAL A 171 -2.21 2.49 25.59
C VAL A 171 -3.45 1.95 26.29
N GLN A 172 -3.95 0.78 25.88
CA GLN A 172 -5.10 0.14 26.52
C GLN A 172 -4.81 -0.13 28.01
N ASN A 173 -3.66 -0.72 28.34
CA ASN A 173 -3.31 -1.04 29.72
C ASN A 173 -3.22 0.21 30.63
N LEU A 174 -2.66 1.32 30.13
CA LEU A 174 -2.65 2.59 30.87
C LEU A 174 -4.06 3.13 31.12
N LEU A 175 -4.91 3.13 30.09
CA LEU A 175 -6.30 3.61 30.21
C LEU A 175 -7.15 2.77 31.17
N PHE A 176 -6.87 1.47 31.31
CA PHE A 176 -7.56 0.60 32.27
C PHE A 176 -7.05 0.77 33.71
N ASN A 177 -5.76 1.01 33.91
CA ASN A 177 -5.19 1.18 35.26
C ASN A 177 -5.47 2.57 35.86
N ASP A 178 -5.66 3.60 35.05
CA ASP A 178 -6.07 4.94 35.52
C ASP A 178 -7.56 5.02 35.94
N GLN A 179 -8.34 3.94 35.78
CA GLN A 179 -9.75 3.85 36.17
C GLN A 179 -10.00 3.12 37.51
N GLN A 180 -8.95 2.63 38.19
CA GLN A 180 -9.03 2.01 39.53
C GLN A 180 -8.55 2.96 40.62
#